data_AF-A0A3M2T3V1-F1
#
_entry.id   AF-A0A3M2T3V1-F1
#
_cell.length_a   1.000
_cell.length_b   1.000
_cell.length_c   1.000
_cell.angle_alpha   90.00
_cell.angle_beta   90.00
_cell.angle_gamma   90.00
#
_symmetry.space_group_name_H-M   'P 1'
#
loop_
_entity.id
_entity.type
_entity.pdbx_description
1 polymer ?
#
loop_
_entity_poly.entity_id
_entity_poly.type
_entity_poly.pdbx_seq_one_letter_code
_entity_poly.pdbx_strand_id
1 'polypeptide(L)'
;MTPEWVEGEAGLHDSSHNTTRTISDSSFFREHRASTLPTPAEVWAINEESGNIREAETQNMVYKQLKGKVPVPEVFGWTEDGGQVFIYMSLIGGEPLEQRWGALNDEEREAVCKELNGMVKAWRSLEQPDQDLYVGK
;
A
#
# COMPACT_ATOMS: atom_id res chain seq x y z
N MET A 1 -21.81 35.69 -49.99
CA MET A 1 -20.65 34.82 -50.26
C MET A 1 -20.25 34.21 -48.93
N THR A 2 -20.77 33.01 -48.69
CA THR A 2 -20.54 32.17 -47.50
C THR A 2 -20.22 30.80 -48.05
N PRO A 3 -19.15 30.12 -47.62
CA PRO A 3 -19.02 28.70 -47.86
C PRO A 3 -19.59 27.88 -46.70
N GLU A 4 -20.02 26.72 -47.12
CA GLU A 4 -20.81 25.67 -46.51
C GLU A 4 -19.89 24.61 -45.84
N TRP A 5 -20.53 23.78 -45.01
CA TRP A 5 -20.05 22.78 -44.04
C TRP A 5 -18.98 21.76 -44.47
N VAL A 6 -18.21 21.25 -43.49
CA VAL A 6 -17.84 19.82 -43.40
C VAL A 6 -17.93 19.36 -41.93
N GLU A 7 -18.77 18.35 -41.71
CA GLU A 7 -18.88 17.56 -40.49
C GLU A 7 -17.62 16.72 -40.26
N GLY A 8 -17.22 16.59 -39.00
CA GLY A 8 -16.17 15.67 -38.57
C GLY A 8 -16.41 15.25 -37.13
N GLU A 9 -17.13 14.15 -36.94
CA GLU A 9 -17.09 13.39 -35.70
C GLU A 9 -15.74 12.68 -35.55
N ALA A 10 -15.12 12.80 -34.37
CA ALA A 10 -14.40 11.73 -33.67
C ALA A 10 -13.61 12.36 -32.52
N GLY A 11 -14.08 12.11 -31.30
CA GLY A 11 -13.38 12.54 -30.10
C GLY A 11 -14.14 12.09 -28.87
N LEU A 12 -14.13 10.77 -28.63
CA LEU A 12 -14.46 10.17 -27.35
C LEU A 12 -13.72 10.93 -26.25
N HIS A 13 -14.44 11.80 -25.54
CA HIS A 13 -13.99 12.32 -24.27
C HIS A 13 -14.18 11.18 -23.26
N ASP A 14 -13.19 10.27 -23.23
CA ASP A 14 -13.05 9.25 -22.20
C ASP A 14 -12.90 9.96 -20.85
N SER A 15 -14.03 10.22 -20.23
CA SER A 15 -14.12 10.63 -18.84
C SER A 15 -13.98 9.38 -17.99
N SER A 16 -12.82 8.73 -18.10
CA SER A 16 -12.40 7.65 -17.23
C SER A 16 -12.18 8.23 -15.84
N HIS A 17 -13.28 8.24 -15.09
CA HIS A 17 -13.36 8.02 -13.66
C HIS A 17 -12.11 8.39 -12.84
N ASN A 18 -11.86 9.69 -12.65
CA ASN A 18 -11.29 10.09 -11.36
C ASN A 18 -12.40 10.14 -10.31
N THR A 19 -13.04 8.99 -10.08
CA THR A 19 -13.86 8.81 -8.88
C THR A 19 -12.88 8.39 -7.82
N THR A 20 -12.47 9.32 -6.97
CA THR A 20 -11.83 9.00 -5.70
C THR A 20 -12.87 8.25 -4.85
N ARG A 21 -13.01 6.95 -5.11
CA ARG A 21 -13.77 6.05 -4.24
C ARG A 21 -13.09 6.09 -2.89
N THR A 22 -13.79 6.59 -1.88
CA THR A 22 -13.30 6.51 -0.52
C THR A 22 -13.19 5.02 -0.17
N ILE A 23 -12.19 4.63 0.63
CA ILE A 23 -11.94 3.20 0.95
C ILE A 23 -13.22 2.51 1.47
N SER A 24 -14.10 3.28 2.13
CA SER A 24 -15.42 2.83 2.61
C SER A 24 -16.41 2.42 1.52
N ASP A 25 -16.19 2.77 0.26
CA ASP A 25 -17.10 2.49 -0.87
C ASP A 25 -16.84 1.15 -1.58
N SER A 26 -15.78 0.42 -1.22
CA SER A 26 -15.51 -0.93 -1.76
C SER A 26 -16.60 -1.93 -1.32
N SER A 27 -16.93 -2.88 -2.22
CA SER A 27 -17.91 -3.95 -1.93
C SER A 27 -17.47 -4.83 -0.76
N PHE A 28 -16.17 -4.95 -0.50
CA PHE A 28 -15.63 -5.54 0.72
C PHE A 28 -16.23 -4.84 1.94
N PHE A 29 -16.06 -3.54 2.12
CA PHE A 29 -16.60 -2.85 3.31
C PHE A 29 -18.13 -2.72 3.33
N ARG A 30 -18.79 -2.73 2.16
CA ARG A 30 -20.24 -2.55 2.05
C ARG A 30 -21.03 -3.86 2.21
N GLU A 31 -20.61 -4.92 1.52
CA GLU A 31 -21.26 -6.23 1.51
C GLU A 31 -20.71 -7.11 2.63
N HIS A 32 -19.38 -7.09 2.80
CA HIS A 32 -18.71 -7.69 3.95
C HIS A 32 -18.41 -6.58 4.95
N ARG A 33 -19.44 -5.91 5.48
CA ARG A 33 -19.28 -5.02 6.65
C ARG A 33 -18.57 -5.83 7.73
N ALA A 34 -17.25 -5.74 7.73
CA ALA A 34 -16.40 -6.54 8.56
C ALA A 34 -16.59 -5.96 9.95
N SER A 35 -17.56 -6.50 10.68
CA SER A 35 -17.63 -6.34 12.13
C SER A 35 -16.31 -6.81 12.76
N THR A 36 -15.59 -7.69 12.06
CA THR A 36 -14.23 -8.14 12.33
C THR A 36 -13.52 -8.48 11.00
N LEU A 37 -12.24 -8.10 10.89
CA LEU A 37 -11.38 -8.47 9.76
C LEU A 37 -11.22 -10.00 9.68
N PRO A 38 -11.04 -10.59 8.47
CA PRO A 38 -10.75 -12.01 8.33
C PRO A 38 -9.45 -12.37 9.07
N THR A 39 -9.44 -13.55 9.67
CA THR A 39 -8.26 -14.10 10.34
C THR A 39 -7.15 -14.39 9.32
N PRO A 40 -5.87 -14.40 9.73
CA PRO A 40 -4.77 -14.77 8.84
C PRO A 40 -4.97 -16.11 8.11
N ALA A 41 -5.59 -17.10 8.77
CA ALA A 41 -5.88 -18.40 8.17
C ALA A 41 -6.97 -18.32 7.08
N GLU A 42 -8.01 -17.50 7.27
CA GLU A 42 -9.05 -17.26 6.26
C GLU A 42 -8.46 -16.53 5.04
N VAL A 43 -7.55 -15.57 5.26
CA VAL A 43 -6.87 -14.87 4.18
C VAL A 43 -5.96 -15.83 3.39
N TRP A 44 -5.24 -16.74 4.05
CA TRP A 44 -4.42 -17.74 3.35
C TRP A 44 -5.23 -18.63 2.40
N ALA A 45 -6.44 -19.03 2.78
CA ALA A 45 -7.31 -19.81 1.91
C ALA A 45 -7.75 -19.05 0.65
N ILE A 46 -7.85 -17.72 0.72
CA ILE A 46 -8.23 -16.85 -0.42
C ILE A 46 -7.06 -16.63 -1.38
N ASN A 47 -5.83 -16.55 -0.87
CA ASN A 47 -4.65 -16.24 -1.69
C ASN A 47 -4.32 -17.32 -2.73
N GLU A 48 -4.70 -18.58 -2.51
CA GLU A 48 -4.45 -19.66 -3.50
C GLU A 48 -5.16 -19.40 -4.84
N GLU A 49 -6.23 -18.62 -4.86
CA GLU A 49 -7.04 -18.33 -6.04
C GLU A 49 -6.65 -17.01 -6.74
N SER A 50 -6.00 -16.09 -6.03
CA SER A 50 -5.81 -14.68 -6.47
C SER A 50 -4.50 -14.38 -7.22
N GLY A 51 -3.57 -15.34 -7.29
CA GLY A 51 -2.25 -15.13 -7.92
C GLY A 51 -1.35 -14.13 -7.16
N ASN A 52 -0.16 -13.83 -7.71
CA ASN A 52 0.85 -12.99 -7.05
C ASN A 52 0.55 -11.48 -7.16
N ILE A 53 0.49 -10.80 -6.03
CA ILE A 53 0.43 -9.33 -5.95
C ILE A 53 1.82 -8.77 -5.67
N ARG A 54 2.34 -7.96 -6.61
CA ARG A 54 3.71 -7.41 -6.56
C ARG A 54 3.96 -6.58 -5.30
N GLU A 55 2.98 -5.81 -4.84
CA GLU A 55 3.06 -5.01 -3.62
C GLU A 55 3.21 -5.92 -2.39
N ALA A 56 2.45 -7.01 -2.30
CA ALA A 56 2.53 -7.96 -1.19
C ALA A 56 3.85 -8.75 -1.22
N GLU A 57 4.32 -9.14 -2.41
CA GLU A 57 5.63 -9.77 -2.60
C GLU A 57 6.78 -8.84 -2.21
N THR A 58 6.72 -7.58 -2.63
CA THR A 58 7.71 -6.56 -2.29
C THR A 58 7.71 -6.33 -0.78
N GLN A 59 6.55 -6.20 -0.16
CA GLN A 59 6.43 -6.05 1.29
C GLN A 59 7.03 -7.25 2.03
N ASN A 60 6.78 -8.47 1.55
CA ASN A 60 7.38 -9.69 2.11
C ASN A 60 8.91 -9.73 1.92
N MET A 61 9.43 -9.29 0.78
CA MET A 61 10.87 -9.15 0.56
C MET A 61 11.47 -8.15 1.56
N VAL A 62 10.88 -6.97 1.70
CA VAL A 62 11.33 -5.93 2.65
C VAL A 62 11.28 -6.46 4.07
N TYR A 63 10.21 -7.14 4.46
CA TYR A 63 10.06 -7.77 5.78
C TYR A 63 11.19 -8.77 6.05
N LYS A 64 11.48 -9.66 5.09
CA LYS A 64 12.55 -10.67 5.23
C LYS A 64 13.94 -10.04 5.30
N GLN A 65 14.23 -9.08 4.42
CA GLN A 65 15.56 -8.46 4.35
C GLN A 65 15.87 -7.50 5.51
N LEU A 66 14.84 -6.86 6.07
CA LEU A 66 15.00 -5.86 7.14
C LEU A 66 14.55 -6.34 8.52
N LYS A 67 14.21 -7.63 8.65
CA LYS A 67 13.76 -8.22 9.91
C LYS A 67 14.73 -7.89 11.05
N GLY A 68 14.20 -7.31 12.12
CA GLY A 68 14.98 -6.92 13.32
C GLY A 68 15.77 -5.61 13.18
N LYS A 69 15.77 -4.96 12.02
CA LYS A 69 16.39 -3.64 11.80
C LYS A 69 15.35 -2.53 11.64
N VAL A 70 14.23 -2.87 11.02
CA VAL A 70 13.11 -1.96 10.78
C VAL A 70 11.82 -2.68 11.20
N PRO A 71 10.88 -1.99 11.89
CA PRO A 71 9.55 -2.53 12.12
C PRO A 71 8.76 -2.55 10.81
N VAL A 72 8.86 -3.67 10.09
CA VAL A 72 8.10 -3.93 8.85
C VAL A 72 6.92 -4.84 9.19
N PRO A 73 5.68 -4.53 8.77
CA PRO A 73 4.55 -5.39 9.03
C PRO A 73 4.64 -6.68 8.21
N GLU A 74 4.21 -7.78 8.83
CA GLU A 74 4.14 -9.11 8.23
C GLU A 74 2.88 -9.21 7.39
N VAL A 75 2.98 -9.67 6.14
CA VAL A 75 1.82 -9.88 5.28
C VAL A 75 1.20 -11.23 5.60
N PHE A 76 -0.06 -11.23 6.00
CA PHE A 76 -0.88 -12.42 6.13
C PHE A 76 -1.50 -12.82 4.79
N GLY A 77 -1.83 -11.84 3.95
CA GLY A 77 -2.28 -12.12 2.58
C GLY A 77 -3.01 -10.96 1.95
N TRP A 78 -3.81 -11.22 0.93
CA TRP A 78 -4.52 -10.20 0.19
C TRP A 78 -5.85 -10.70 -0.37
N THR A 79 -6.68 -9.77 -0.83
CA THR A 79 -7.87 -10.07 -1.61
C THR A 79 -8.10 -8.97 -2.63
N GLU A 80 -8.80 -9.28 -3.73
CA GLU A 80 -9.23 -8.30 -4.72
C GLU A 80 -10.75 -8.14 -4.68
N ASP A 81 -11.21 -6.90 -4.62
CA ASP A 81 -12.63 -6.57 -4.63
C ASP A 81 -12.87 -5.32 -5.48
N GLY A 82 -13.72 -5.46 -6.50
CA GLY A 82 -14.07 -4.35 -7.38
C GLY A 82 -12.88 -3.70 -8.10
N GLY A 83 -11.83 -4.47 -8.39
CA GLY A 83 -10.57 -4.00 -9.00
C GLY A 83 -9.61 -3.33 -8.02
N GLN A 84 -9.90 -3.36 -6.71
CA GLN A 84 -9.03 -2.86 -5.65
C GLN A 84 -8.40 -4.03 -4.90
N VAL A 85 -7.08 -3.96 -4.71
CA VAL A 85 -6.35 -4.93 -3.90
C VAL A 85 -6.29 -4.45 -2.45
N PHE A 86 -6.57 -5.36 -1.52
CA PHE A 86 -6.44 -5.18 -0.08
C PHE A 86 -5.37 -6.11 0.45
N ILE A 87 -4.39 -5.58 1.18
CA ILE A 87 -3.32 -6.38 1.81
C ILE A 87 -3.57 -6.45 3.32
N TYR A 88 -3.74 -7.65 3.84
CA TYR A 88 -3.84 -7.94 5.25
C TYR A 88 -2.44 -8.14 5.84
N MET A 89 -2.10 -7.32 6.81
CA MET A 89 -0.78 -7.32 7.43
C MET A 89 -0.85 -7.05 8.93
N SER A 90 0.23 -7.35 9.64
CA SER A 90 0.32 -7.11 11.08
C SER A 90 0.23 -5.62 11.42
N LEU A 91 -0.42 -5.29 12.54
CA LEU A 91 -0.38 -3.96 13.11
C LEU A 91 0.93 -3.79 13.89
N ILE A 92 1.72 -2.79 13.54
CA ILE A 92 2.92 -2.43 14.31
C ILE A 92 2.46 -1.72 15.59
N GLY A 93 2.76 -2.34 16.74
CA GLY A 93 2.47 -1.75 18.04
C GLY A 93 3.39 -0.58 18.36
N GLY A 94 2.83 0.48 18.92
CA GLY A 94 3.56 1.67 19.34
C GLY A 94 2.67 2.90 19.34
N GLU A 95 3.16 3.98 19.96
CA GLU A 95 2.53 5.29 19.84
C GLU A 95 3.11 6.00 18.60
N PRO A 96 2.27 6.58 17.74
CA PRO A 96 2.76 7.38 16.61
C PRO A 96 3.71 8.47 17.08
N LEU A 97 4.82 8.67 16.36
CA LEU A 97 5.83 9.65 16.75
C LEU A 97 5.22 11.06 16.90
N GLU A 98 4.26 11.42 16.05
CA GLU A 98 3.51 12.69 16.13
C GLU A 98 2.90 12.93 17.52
N GLN A 99 2.31 11.90 18.13
CA GLN A 99 1.65 12.02 19.43
C GLN A 99 2.66 12.24 20.57
N ARG A 100 3.87 11.68 20.43
CA ARG A 100 4.92 11.78 21.46
C ARG A 100 5.90 12.94 21.26
N TRP A 101 6.09 13.42 20.04
CA TRP A 101 7.20 14.32 19.67
C TRP A 101 7.28 15.60 20.53
N GLY A 102 6.12 16.16 20.87
CA GLY A 102 6.03 17.38 21.69
C GLY A 102 6.49 17.18 23.14
N ALA A 103 6.44 15.94 23.66
CA ALA A 103 6.85 15.60 25.02
C ALA A 103 8.31 15.15 25.14
N LEU A 104 8.98 14.87 24.01
CA LEU A 104 10.37 14.44 24.01
C LEU A 104 11.32 15.62 24.27
N ASN A 105 12.33 15.39 25.10
CA ASN A 105 13.44 16.33 25.26
C ASN A 105 14.44 16.23 24.09
N ASP A 106 15.45 17.11 24.08
CA ASP A 106 16.40 17.18 22.96
C ASP A 106 17.27 15.93 22.82
N GLU A 107 17.69 15.31 23.94
CA GLU A 107 18.47 14.06 23.94
C GLU A 107 17.65 12.89 23.38
N GLU A 108 16.37 12.79 23.76
CA GLU A 108 15.44 11.79 23.24
C GLU A 108 15.16 11.98 21.74
N ARG A 109 15.00 13.23 21.29
CA ARG A 109 14.84 13.55 19.86
C ARG A 109 16.07 13.18 19.06
N GLU A 110 17.27 13.45 19.58
CA GLU A 110 18.52 13.04 18.95
C GLU A 110 18.60 11.51 18.84
N ALA A 111 18.22 10.78 19.90
CA ALA A 111 18.18 9.33 19.89
C ALA A 111 17.21 8.79 18.82
N VAL A 112 16.00 9.35 18.71
CA VAL A 112 15.03 9.01 17.65
C VAL A 112 15.61 9.28 16.26
N CYS A 113 16.25 10.43 16.05
CA CYS A 113 16.87 10.77 14.77
C CYS A 113 17.98 9.77 14.39
N LYS A 114 18.76 9.31 15.38
CA LYS A 114 19.81 8.31 15.19
C LYS A 114 19.24 6.93 14.85
N GLU A 115 18.15 6.52 15.49
CA GLU A 115 17.43 5.29 15.17
C GLU A 115 16.86 5.33 13.75
N LEU A 116 16.12 6.37 13.41
CA LEU A 116 15.56 6.58 12.07
C LEU A 116 16.66 6.62 11.00
N ASN A 117 17.80 7.24 11.29
CA ASN A 117 18.96 7.22 10.38
C ASN A 117 19.46 5.79 10.11
N GLY A 118 19.51 4.95 11.14
CA GLY A 118 19.84 3.52 11.02
C GLY A 118 18.86 2.79 10.12
N MET A 119 17.56 3.00 10.33
CA MET A 119 16.50 2.40 9.50
C MET A 119 16.60 2.85 8.04
N VAL A 120 16.82 4.15 7.79
CA VAL A 120 17.00 4.70 6.44
C VAL A 120 18.22 4.14 5.73
N LYS A 121 19.33 3.95 6.44
CA LYS A 121 20.51 3.28 5.89
C LYS A 121 20.21 1.83 5.52
N ALA A 122 19.45 1.13 6.34
CA ALA A 122 19.05 -0.25 6.06
C ALA A 122 18.15 -0.33 4.81
N TRP A 123 17.15 0.55 4.67
CA TRP A 123 16.32 0.61 3.45
C TRP A 123 17.15 0.87 2.19
N ARG A 124 18.09 1.82 2.25
CA ARG A 124 18.96 2.17 1.11
C ARG A 124 19.94 1.06 0.71
N SER A 125 20.15 0.07 1.57
CA SER A 125 21.01 -1.09 1.29
C SER A 125 20.28 -2.25 0.60
N LEU A 126 18.95 -2.17 0.44
CA LEU A 126 18.21 -3.20 -0.26
C LEU A 126 18.57 -3.20 -1.75
N GLU A 127 19.03 -4.35 -2.23
CA GLU A 127 19.21 -4.58 -3.65
C GLU A 127 17.86 -4.96 -4.26
N GLN A 128 17.47 -4.28 -5.34
CA GLN A 128 16.32 -4.69 -6.15
C GLN A 128 16.79 -5.80 -7.09
N PRO A 129 16.11 -6.96 -7.15
CA PRO A 129 16.37 -7.92 -8.23
C PRO A 129 16.03 -7.24 -9.56
N ASP A 130 16.88 -7.41 -10.57
CA ASP A 130 16.93 -6.77 -11.90
C ASP A 130 15.87 -5.68 -12.19
N GLN A 131 16.37 -4.50 -12.59
CA GLN A 131 15.72 -3.16 -12.61
C GLN A 131 14.39 -3.00 -13.37
N ASP A 132 13.75 -4.07 -13.82
CA ASP A 132 12.47 -4.08 -14.54
C ASP A 132 11.24 -4.02 -13.61
N LEU A 133 11.42 -4.17 -12.28
CA LEU A 133 10.29 -4.26 -11.34
C LEU A 133 10.08 -2.95 -10.54
N TYR A 134 9.58 -1.92 -11.22
CA TYR A 134 9.03 -0.72 -10.55
C TYR A 134 7.70 -1.03 -9.85
N VAL A 135 7.59 -0.70 -8.56
CA VAL A 135 6.31 -0.75 -7.83
C VAL A 135 5.57 0.55 -8.06
N GLY A 136 4.61 0.51 -8.98
CA GLY A 136 3.78 1.64 -9.39
C GLY A 136 3.47 1.61 -10.88
N LYS A 137 2.49 2.41 -11.30
CA LYS A 137 2.24 2.80 -12.70
C LYS A 137 2.52 4.28 -12.85
#